data_AF-A0A8T3T0L2-F1
#
_entry.id   AF-A0A8T3T0L2-F1
#
_cell.length_a   1.000
_cell.length_b   1.000
_cell.length_c   1.000
_cell.angle_alpha   90.00
_cell.angle_beta   90.00
_cell.angle_gamma   90.00
#
_symmetry.space_group_name_H-M   'P 1'
#
loop_
_entity.id
_entity.type
_entity.pdbx_description
1 polymer ?
#
loop_
_entity_poly.entity_id
_entity_poly.type
_entity_poly.pdbx_seq_one_letter_code
_entity_poly.pdbx_strand_id
1 'polypeptide(L)' 'MSRWIEGRVIDNRRWTSQLYSLRIDAPVAPFKAGQFTRLGLDIDGERVGRPYSFVNA' A
#
# COMPACT_ATOMS: atom_id res chain seq x y z
N MET A 1 3.53 17.37 -7.68
CA MET A 1 4.08 16.00 -7.79
C MET A 1 3.71 15.25 -6.52
N SER A 2 3.00 14.13 -6.63
CA SER A 2 2.70 13.28 -5.47
C SER A 2 4.01 12.68 -4.98
N ARG A 3 4.45 13.07 -3.80
CA ARG A 3 5.68 12.54 -3.19
C ARG A 3 5.38 11.13 -2.67
N TRP A 4 6.12 10.14 -3.16
CA TRP A 4 6.11 8.80 -2.57
C TRP A 4 6.74 8.88 -1.17
N ILE A 5 6.14 8.19 -0.22
CA ILE A 5 6.74 7.95 1.10
C ILE A 5 7.12 6.48 1.19
N GLU A 6 8.16 6.20 1.98
CA GLU A 6 8.53 4.83 2.29
C GLU A 6 7.60 4.26 3.35
N GLY A 7 7.22 3.00 3.19
CA GLY A 7 6.42 2.26 4.15
C GLY A 7 7.00 0.86 4.36
N ARG A 8 6.95 0.37 5.59
CA ARG A 8 7.46 -0.96 5.96
C ARG A 8 6.30 -1.94 6.06
N VAL A 9 6.36 -3.05 5.33
CA VAL A 9 5.40 -4.15 5.52
C VAL A 9 5.65 -4.76 6.90
N ILE A 10 4.64 -4.70 7.76
CA ILE A 10 4.69 -5.27 9.13
C ILE A 10 3.87 -6.56 9.25
N ASP A 11 2.99 -6.83 8.29
CA ASP A 11 2.23 -8.08 8.22
C ASP A 11 1.88 -8.38 6.75
N ASN A 12 1.91 -9.67 6.40
CA ASN A 12 1.47 -10.17 5.11
C ASN A 12 0.64 -11.42 5.33
N ARG A 13 -0.68 -11.23 5.40
CA ARG A 13 -1.62 -12.31 5.60
C ARG A 13 -1.98 -12.93 4.26
N ARG A 14 -1.64 -14.20 4.08
CA ARG A 14 -2.11 -15.02 2.97
C ARG A 14 -3.46 -15.65 3.33
N TRP A 15 -4.48 -15.42 2.51
CA TRP A 15 -5.80 -16.05 2.64
C TRP A 15 -5.91 -17.29 1.76
N THR A 16 -5.46 -17.18 0.50
CA THR A 16 -5.47 -18.27 -0.48
C THR A 16 -4.19 -18.24 -1.32
N SER A 17 -4.12 -19.00 -2.42
CA SER A 17 -3.02 -18.86 -3.39
C SER A 17 -2.99 -17.50 -4.09
N GLN A 18 -4.14 -16.82 -4.18
CA GLN A 18 -4.30 -15.59 -4.98
C GLN A 18 -4.70 -14.36 -4.16
N LEU A 19 -5.07 -14.53 -2.88
CA LEU A 19 -5.55 -13.44 -2.03
C LEU A 19 -4.64 -13.20 -0.84
N TYR A 20 -4.23 -11.94 -0.68
CA TYR A 20 -3.33 -11.47 0.35
C TYR A 20 -3.81 -10.13 0.92
N SER A 21 -3.47 -9.87 2.18
CA SER A 21 -3.65 -8.55 2.81
C SER A 21 -2.34 -8.11 3.43
N LEU A 22 -1.91 -6.89 3.11
CA LEU A 22 -0.71 -6.29 3.68
C LEU A 22 -1.10 -5.28 4.75
N ARG A 23 -0.35 -5.26 5.86
CA ARG A 23 -0.35 -4.14 6.80
C ARG A 23 0.98 -3.43 6.66
N ILE A 24 0.91 -2.13 6.41
CA ILE A 24 2.08 -1.30 6.10
C ILE A 24 2.13 -0.18 7.13
N ASP A 25 3.26 -0.09 7.82
CA ASP A 25 3.60 1.02 8.71
C ASP A 25 4.25 2.12 7.88
N ALA A 26 3.60 3.27 7.80
CA ALA A 26 4.05 4.40 6.99
C ALA A 26 3.51 5.71 7.56
N PRO A 27 4.22 6.83 7.41
CA PRO A 27 3.77 8.16 7.85
C PRO A 27 2.74 8.74 6.86
N VAL A 28 1.63 8.05 6.65
CA VAL A 28 0.51 8.51 5.80
C VAL A 28 -0.24 9.66 6.48
N ALA A 29 -0.65 10.64 5.70
CA ALA A 29 -1.56 11.67 6.19
C ALA A 29 -2.93 11.06 6.53
N PRO A 30 -3.71 11.69 7.43
CA PRO A 30 -5.08 11.26 7.72
C PRO A 30 -5.90 11.13 6.45
N PHE A 31 -6.69 10.05 6.35
CA PHE A 31 -7.57 9.77 5.22
C PHE A 31 -9.01 9.62 5.70
N LYS A 32 -9.97 9.81 4.80
CA LYS A 32 -11.39 9.52 5.03
C LYS A 32 -11.66 8.07 4.64
N ALA A 33 -12.43 7.36 5.46
CA ALA A 33 -12.84 5.98 5.15
C ALA A 33 -13.46 5.88 3.74
N GLY A 34 -13.05 4.86 2.99
CA GLY A 34 -13.41 4.68 1.58
C GLY A 34 -12.43 5.29 0.56
N GLN A 35 -11.43 6.07 1.00
CA GLN A 35 -10.35 6.54 0.12
C GLN A 35 -9.34 5.43 -0.21
N PHE A 36 -8.55 5.67 -1.26
CA PHE A 36 -7.46 4.81 -1.70
C PHE A 36 -6.15 5.60 -1.81
N THR A 37 -5.03 4.90 -1.77
CA THR A 37 -3.70 5.43 -2.09
C THR A 37 -3.07 4.60 -3.21
N ARG A 38 -1.91 5.03 -3.73
CA ARG A 38 -1.10 4.19 -4.62
C ARG A 38 -0.03 3.50 -3.80
N LEU A 39 0.02 2.18 -3.85
CA LEU A 39 1.16 1.39 -3.38
C LEU A 39 2.05 1.09 -4.57
N GLY A 40 3.37 1.21 -4.41
CA GLY A 40 4.29 0.93 -5.50
C GLY A 40 5.61 0.33 -5.04
N LEU A 41 6.26 -0.34 -5.97
CA LEU A 41 7.60 -0.92 -5.83
C LEU A 41 8.43 -0.49 -7.04
N ASP A 42 9.74 -0.44 -6.84
CA ASP A 42 10.67 -0.33 -7.96
C ASP A 42 10.94 -1.75 -8.51
N ILE A 43 10.59 -1.96 -9.77
CA ILE A 43 10.76 -3.23 -10.49
C ILE A 43 11.54 -2.90 -11.75
N ASP A 44 12.70 -3.54 -11.94
CA ASP A 44 13.58 -3.32 -13.09
C ASP A 44 13.96 -1.85 -13.33
N GLY A 45 14.14 -1.08 -12.24
CA GLY A 45 14.48 0.35 -12.28
C GLY A 45 13.30 1.29 -12.51
N GLU A 46 12.08 0.75 -12.64
CA GLU A 46 10.86 1.54 -12.83
C GLU A 46 9.91 1.47 -11.64
N ARG A 47 9.31 2.61 -11.27
CA ARG A 47 8.30 2.69 -10.21
C ARG A 47 6.96 2.18 -10.74
N VAL A 48 6.59 0.97 -10.34
CA VAL A 48 5.28 0.38 -10.65
C VAL A 48 4.34 0.60 -9.47
N GLY A 49 3.34 1.47 -9.66
CA GLY A 49 2.33 1.77 -8.65
C GLY A 49 0.91 1.39 -9.08
N ARG A 50 0.10 0.85 -8.16
CA ARG A 50 -1.32 0.54 -8.35
C ARG A 50 -2.18 1.12 -7.23
N PRO A 51 -3.43 1.53 -7.52
CA PRO A 51 -4.34 2.02 -6.50
C PRO A 51 -4.82 0.88 -5.61
N TYR A 52 -4.82 1.09 -4.29
CA TYR A 52 -5.37 0.19 -3.29
C TYR A 52 -6.15 0.98 -2.25
N SER A 53 -7.36 0.53 -1.96
CA SER A 53 -8.22 1.12 -0.93
C SER A 53 -7.64 0.88 0.46
N PHE A 54 -7.79 1.86 1.35
CA PHE A 54 -7.57 1.62 2.77
C PHE A 54 -8.70 0.72 3.29
N VAL A 55 -8.32 -0.38 3.93
CA VAL A 55 -9.26 -1.32 4.56
C VAL A 55 -9.38 -1.03 6.06
N ASN A 56 -8.40 -0.35 6.65
CA ASN A 56 -8.39 0.05 8.06
C ASN A 56 -9.16 1.36 8.30
N ALA A 57 -9.53 1.58 9.56
CA ALA A 57 -9.99 2.86 10.10
C ALA A 57 -8.81 3.72 10.56
#